data_AF-A0A1A7R309-F1
#
_entry.id   AF-A0A1A7R309-F1
#
_cell.length_a   1.000
_cell.length_b   1.000
_cell.length_c   1.000
_cell.angle_alpha   90.00
_cell.angle_beta   90.00
_cell.angle_gamma   90.00
#
_symmetry.space_group_name_H-M   'P 1'
#
loop_
_entity.id
_entity.type
_entity.pdbx_description
1 polymer ?
#
loop_
_entity_poly.entity_id
_entity_poly.type
_entity_poly.pdbx_seq_one_letter_code
_entity_poly.pdbx_strand_id
1 'polypeptide(L)' 'MNEIKWQRRVELWGEGFSYHDHIRWDEGLDQSNSGAAAVLYQAGFMQAKPSTNSEWLFKIPQQEIDANPFISESDQN' A
#
# COMPACT_ATOMS: atom_id res chain seq x y z
N MET A 1 -4.87 -18.65 11.10
CA MET A 1 -4.17 -17.66 10.24
C MET A 1 -4.68 -16.26 10.57
N ASN A 2 -5.99 -16.08 10.68
CA ASN A 2 -6.61 -14.81 11.09
C ASN A 2 -6.05 -14.26 12.40
N GLU A 3 -5.77 -15.14 13.37
CA GLU A 3 -5.23 -14.81 14.69
C GLU A 3 -3.81 -14.23 14.57
N ILE A 4 -3.00 -14.78 13.67
CA ILE A 4 -1.64 -14.29 13.40
C ILE A 4 -1.72 -12.90 12.73
N LYS A 5 -2.60 -12.75 11.73
CA LYS A 5 -2.81 -11.45 11.07
C LYS A 5 -3.27 -10.40 12.08
N TRP A 6 -4.19 -10.77 12.97
CA TRP A 6 -4.70 -9.90 14.01
C TRP A 6 -3.61 -9.49 15.01
N GLN A 7 -2.89 -10.45 15.59
CA GLN A 7 -1.80 -10.16 16.53
C GLN A 7 -0.72 -9.27 15.92
N ARG A 8 -0.35 -9.49 14.66
CA ARG A 8 0.60 -8.61 13.96
C ARG A 8 0.11 -7.18 13.82
N ARG A 9 -1.17 -6.96 13.51
CA ARG A 9 -1.76 -5.62 13.41
C ARG A 9 -1.79 -4.90 14.76
N VAL A 10 -1.91 -5.64 15.86
CA VAL A 10 -1.89 -5.10 17.23
C VAL A 10 -0.45 -4.79 17.66
N GLU A 11 0.45 -5.77 17.56
CA GLU A 11 1.83 -5.65 18.05
C GLU A 11 2.64 -4.60 17.27
N LEU A 12 2.49 -4.57 15.94
CA LEU A 12 3.32 -3.76 15.05
C LEU A 12 2.61 -2.47 14.59
N TRP A 13 1.69 -1.97 15.42
CA TRP A 13 0.91 -0.79 15.09
C TRP A 13 1.80 0.47 15.08
N GLY A 14 1.69 1.27 14.01
CA GLY A 14 2.49 2.49 13.84
C GLY A 14 3.92 2.25 13.35
N GLU A 15 4.34 1.00 13.16
CA GLU A 15 5.71 0.64 12.75
C GLU A 15 5.87 0.42 11.23
N GLY A 16 4.84 0.73 10.42
CA GLY A 16 4.91 0.64 8.95
C GLY A 16 4.71 -0.76 8.35
N PHE A 17 4.38 -1.77 9.16
CA PHE A 17 4.15 -3.14 8.67
C PHE A 17 2.82 -3.33 7.95
N SER A 18 1.80 -2.52 8.26
CA SER A 18 0.45 -2.68 7.69
C SER A 18 0.46 -2.65 6.16
N TYR A 19 1.20 -1.72 5.56
CA TYR A 19 1.32 -1.60 4.11
C TYR A 19 1.85 -2.88 3.45
N HIS A 20 2.95 -3.41 3.98
CA HIS A 20 3.55 -4.65 3.49
C HIS A 20 2.67 -5.87 3.75
N ASP A 21 1.92 -5.87 4.86
CA ASP A 21 0.97 -6.91 5.22
C ASP A 21 -0.22 -6.95 4.24
N HIS A 22 -0.75 -5.80 3.82
CA HIS A 22 -1.77 -5.71 2.77
C HIS A 22 -1.28 -6.29 1.44
N ILE A 23 -0.06 -5.94 1.02
CA ILE A 23 0.55 -6.43 -0.23
C ILE A 23 0.72 -7.95 -0.20
N ARG A 24 1.40 -8.49 0.82
CA ARG A 24 1.74 -9.92 0.85
C ARG A 24 0.54 -10.84 1.06
N TRP A 25 -0.58 -10.32 1.55
CA TRP A 25 -1.82 -11.06 1.75
C TRP A 25 -2.89 -10.76 0.70
N ASP A 26 -2.60 -9.89 -0.25
CA ASP A 26 -3.55 -9.43 -1.27
C ASP A 26 -4.86 -8.90 -0.65
N GLU A 27 -4.74 -8.08 0.40
CA GLU A 27 -5.86 -7.51 1.14
C GLU A 27 -6.05 -6.04 0.74
N GLY A 28 -7.25 -5.69 0.29
CA GLY A 28 -7.63 -4.28 0.08
C GLY A 28 -7.73 -3.51 1.39
N LEU A 29 -7.75 -2.19 1.29
CA LEU A 29 -8.00 -1.27 2.41
C LEU A 29 -9.44 -0.77 2.34
N ASP A 30 -10.17 -0.84 3.45
CA ASP A 30 -11.50 -0.25 3.59
C ASP A 30 -11.66 0.30 5.01
N GLN A 31 -11.78 1.62 5.10
CA GLN A 31 -11.91 2.35 6.37
C GLN A 31 -13.37 2.70 6.73
N SER A 32 -14.36 2.18 6.01
CA SER A 32 -15.79 2.52 6.21
C SER A 32 -16.30 2.28 7.64
N ASN A 33 -15.67 1.37 8.39
CA ASN A 33 -16.03 1.02 9.77
C ASN A 33 -14.96 1.36 10.82
N SER A 34 -13.96 2.18 10.49
CA SER A 34 -12.87 2.52 11.43
C SER A 34 -13.06 3.85 12.17
N GLY A 35 -14.07 4.65 11.80
CA GLY A 35 -14.25 6.01 12.28
C GLY A 35 -13.43 7.05 11.50
N ALA A 36 -12.68 6.64 10.47
CA ALA A 36 -12.00 7.56 9.57
C ALA A 36 -13.01 8.38 8.74
N ALA A 37 -12.67 9.63 8.45
CA ALA A 37 -13.47 10.48 7.57
C ALA A 37 -12.93 10.40 6.14
N ALA A 38 -13.78 10.03 5.18
CA ALA A 38 -13.41 9.92 3.76
C ALA A 38 -12.79 11.23 3.21
N VAL A 39 -13.27 12.39 3.65
CA VAL A 39 -12.74 13.71 3.25
C VAL A 39 -11.30 13.95 3.72
N LEU A 40 -10.88 13.34 4.83
CA LEU A 40 -9.52 13.49 5.38
C LEU A 40 -8.55 12.48 4.78
N TYR A 41 -8.99 11.25 4.57
CA TYR A 41 -8.14 10.16 4.08
C TYR A 41 -8.07 10.08 2.55
N GLN A 42 -9.07 10.63 1.83
CA GLN A 42 -9.09 10.73 0.38
C GLN A 42 -8.78 9.38 -0.32
N ALA A 43 -7.76 9.33 -1.19
CA ALA A 43 -7.32 8.10 -1.83
C ALA A 43 -6.90 7.01 -0.83
N GLY A 44 -6.47 7.38 0.38
CA GLY A 44 -6.15 6.43 1.45
C GLY A 44 -7.36 5.88 2.21
N PHE A 45 -8.60 6.27 1.87
CA PHE A 45 -9.79 5.77 2.55
C PHE A 45 -10.17 4.35 2.13
N MET A 46 -10.06 4.05 0.83
CA MET A 46 -10.30 2.73 0.25
C MET A 46 -9.33 2.46 -0.89
N GLN A 47 -8.79 1.24 -0.94
CA GLN A 47 -7.93 0.77 -2.04
C GLN A 47 -8.30 -0.68 -2.37
N ALA A 48 -8.51 -0.97 -3.65
CA ALA A 48 -8.73 -2.34 -4.12
C ALA A 48 -7.49 -3.22 -3.84
N LYS A 49 -7.65 -4.53 -3.94
CA LYS A 49 -6.57 -5.49 -3.65
C LYS A 49 -5.33 -5.23 -4.51
N PRO A 50 -4.11 -5.38 -3.95
CA PRO A 50 -2.84 -5.23 -4.67
C PRO A 50 -2.76 -5.95 -6.01
N SER A 51 -3.34 -7.16 -6.12
CA SER A 51 -3.38 -7.94 -7.37
C SER A 51 -4.14 -7.28 -8.53
N THR A 52 -4.92 -6.24 -8.25
CA THR A 52 -5.77 -5.54 -9.22
C THR A 52 -5.55 -4.03 -9.24
N ASN A 53 -4.60 -3.53 -8.45
CA ASN A 53 -4.43 -2.09 -8.20
C ASN A 53 -2.94 -1.74 -8.06
N SER A 54 -2.40 -1.03 -9.05
CA SER A 54 -1.00 -0.60 -9.08
C SER A 54 -0.67 0.55 -8.13
N GLU A 55 -1.66 1.20 -7.51
CA GLU A 55 -1.45 2.29 -6.53
C GLU A 55 -0.75 1.81 -5.23
N TRP A 56 -0.63 0.50 -5.02
CA TRP A 56 0.18 -0.10 -3.94
C TRP A 56 1.68 -0.16 -4.25
N LEU A 57 2.13 0.36 -5.39
CA LEU A 57 3.53 0.35 -5.78
C LEU A 57 4.06 1.77 -5.85
N PHE A 58 5.09 2.07 -5.06
CA PHE A 58 5.78 3.34 -5.18
C PHE A 58 6.48 3.42 -6.54
N LYS A 59 6.43 4.62 -7.12
CA LYS A 59 7.12 4.92 -8.37
C LYS A 59 8.63 4.91 -8.16
N ILE A 60 9.36 4.52 -9.20
CA ILE A 60 10.80 4.71 -9.27
C ILE A 60 11.07 6.23 -9.20
N PRO A 61 11.98 6.72 -8.36
CA PRO A 61 12.31 8.13 -8.30
C PRO A 61 12.81 8.65 -9.67
N GLN A 62 12.36 9.84 -10.07
CA GLN A 62 12.79 10.45 -11.35
C GLN A 62 14.32 10.51 -11.48
N GLN A 63 15.03 10.82 -10.39
CA GLN A 63 16.48 10.89 -10.39
C GLN A 63 17.16 9.56 -10.75
N GLU A 64 16.54 8.42 -10.41
CA GLU A 64 17.05 7.11 -10.79
C GLU A 64 16.87 6.86 -12.30
N ILE A 65 15.71 7.25 -12.83
CA ILE A 65 15.40 7.17 -14.27
C ILE A 65 16.35 8.06 -15.07
N ASP A 66 16.57 9.29 -14.62
CA ASP A 66 17.44 10.25 -15.29
C ASP A 66 18.92 9.79 -15.29
N ALA A 67 19.34 9.06 -14.24
CA ALA A 67 20.72 8.60 -14.07
C ALA A 67 21.03 7.30 -14.81
N ASN A 68 20.04 6.44 -15.03
CA ASN A 68 20.22 5.12 -15.62
C ASN A 68 19.59 5.03 -17.02
N PRO A 69 20.39 5.02 -18.11
CA PRO A 69 19.86 5.00 -19.48
C PRO A 69 19.17 3.68 -19.86
N PHE A 70 19.18 2.67 -19.00
CA PHE A 70 18.49 1.39 -19.19
C PHE A 70 17.15 1.32 -18.44
N ILE A 71 16.74 2.40 -17.77
CA ILE A 71 15.45 2.53 -17.11
C ILE A 71 14.72 3.72 -17.73
N SER A 72 13.42 3.60 -17.93
CA SER A 72 12.57 4.61 -18.52
C SER A 72 11.25 4.76 -17.78
N GLU A 73 10.50 5.82 -18.07
CA GLU A 73 9.14 6.00 -17.54
C GLU A 73 8.20 4.82 -17.85
N SER A 74 8.42 4.10 -18.97
CA SER A 74 7.60 2.94 -19.32
C SER A 74 7.86 1.71 -18.44
N ASP A 75 8.93 1.72 -17.64
CA ASP A 75 9.24 0.64 -16.69
C ASP A 75 8.55 0.86 -15.33
N GLN A 76 7.80 1.96 -15.16
CA GLN A 76 6.98 2.19 -13.97
C GLN A 76 5.61 1.53 -14.09
N ASN A 77 5.30 0.62 -13.14
CA ASN A 77 3.98 0.07 -12.80
C ASN A 77 2.98 -0.05 -13.96
#